data_AF-A0A429XVU2-F1
#
_entry.id   AF-A0A429XVU2-F1
#
_cell.length_a   1.000
_cell.length_b   1.000
_cell.length_c   1.000
_cell.angle_alpha   90.00
_cell.angle_beta   90.00
_cell.angle_gamma   90.00
#
_symmetry.space_group_name_H-M   'P 1'
#
loop_
_entity.id
_entity.type
_entity.pdbx_description
1 polymer ?
#
loop_
_entity_poly.entity_id
_entity_poly.type
_entity_poly.pdbx_seq_one_letter_code
_entity_poly.pdbx_strand_id
1 'polypeptide(L)'
;MLIGLGVVIFSFILVGVLALWGIKYTRKNINADRKKKFKVAKNLLVVGVILSIGYIIFAKKLSSNIDFVISWLMLATGCFFASGLAFFIGYYNERENEN
;
A
#
# COMPACT_ATOMS: atom_id res chain seq x y z
N MET A 1 -12.09 17.95 -15.67
CA MET A 1 -11.42 18.39 -14.41
C MET A 1 -12.09 17.85 -13.14
N LEU A 2 -13.39 18.08 -12.89
CA LEU A 2 -14.03 17.66 -11.63
C LEU A 2 -14.03 16.13 -11.37
N ILE A 3 -14.19 15.32 -12.43
CA ILE A 3 -14.22 13.85 -12.30
C ILE A 3 -12.84 13.29 -11.92
N GLY A 4 -11.77 13.80 -12.54
CA GLY A 4 -10.40 13.38 -12.24
C GLY A 4 -9.99 13.68 -10.80
N LEU A 5 -10.35 14.86 -10.30
CA LEU A 5 -10.06 15.29 -8.93
C LEU A 5 -10.79 14.40 -7.89
N GLY A 6 -12.03 13.99 -8.19
CA GLY A 6 -12.77 13.04 -7.36
C GLY A 6 -12.12 11.65 -7.30
N VAL A 7 -11.61 11.14 -8.43
CA VAL A 7 -10.91 9.84 -8.49
C VAL A 7 -9.59 9.87 -7.72
N VAL A 8 -8.86 10.98 -7.78
CA VAL A 8 -7.61 11.18 -7.02
C VAL A 8 -7.90 11.23 -5.51
N ILE A 9 -8.88 12.02 -5.07
CA ILE A 9 -9.27 12.12 -3.66
C ILE A 9 -9.72 10.75 -3.14
N PHE A 10 -10.58 10.06 -3.89
CA PHE A 10 -11.06 8.73 -3.50
C PHE A 10 -9.90 7.73 -3.35
N SER A 11 -8.98 7.70 -4.32
CA SER A 11 -7.79 6.85 -4.29
C SER A 11 -6.90 7.16 -3.09
N PHE A 12 -6.73 8.44 -2.75
CA PHE A 12 -5.94 8.87 -1.60
C PHE A 12 -6.57 8.43 -0.27
N ILE A 13 -7.88 8.61 -0.12
CA ILE A 13 -8.61 8.14 1.07
C ILE A 13 -8.49 6.61 1.19
N LEU A 14 -8.64 5.89 0.08
CA LEU A 14 -8.57 4.43 0.06
C LEU A 14 -7.18 3.91 0.46
N VAL A 15 -6.11 4.54 -0.04
CA VAL A 15 -4.74 4.29 0.39
C VAL A 15 -4.56 4.60 1.88
N GLY A 16 -5.07 5.73 2.35
CA GLY A 16 -4.98 6.11 3.77
C GLY A 16 -5.66 5.10 4.68
N VAL A 17 -6.84 4.62 4.31
CA VAL A 17 -7.56 3.57 5.04
C VAL A 17 -6.79 2.26 5.02
N LEU A 18 -6.25 1.84 3.86
CA LEU A 18 -5.42 0.64 3.74
C LEU A 18 -4.15 0.72 4.60
N ALA A 19 -3.49 1.88 4.64
CA ALA A 19 -2.31 2.12 5.45
C ALA A 19 -2.65 2.06 6.95
N LEU A 20 -3.69 2.77 7.39
CA LEU A 20 -4.15 2.73 8.79
C LEU A 20 -4.57 1.33 9.21
N TRP A 21 -5.26 0.60 8.33
CA TRP A 21 -5.66 -0.78 8.58
C TRP A 21 -4.46 -1.71 8.65
N GLY A 22 -3.49 -1.56 7.73
CA GLY A 22 -2.24 -2.32 7.72
C GLY A 22 -1.40 -2.11 8.98
N ILE A 23 -1.26 -0.86 9.43
CA ILE A 23 -0.58 -0.51 10.68
C ILE A 23 -1.33 -1.08 11.88
N LYS A 24 -2.64 -0.87 11.97
CA LYS A 24 -3.45 -1.36 13.10
C LYS A 24 -3.44 -2.88 13.18
N TYR A 25 -3.46 -3.58 12.04
CA TYR A 25 -3.39 -5.03 11.99
C TYR A 25 -2.01 -5.55 12.41
N THR A 26 -0.93 -4.90 11.94
CA THR A 26 0.45 -5.25 12.31
C THR A 26 0.69 -5.03 13.80
N ARG A 27 0.20 -3.91 14.35
CA ARG A 27 0.30 -3.59 15.78
C ARG A 27 -0.54 -4.54 16.65
N LYS A 28 -1.73 -4.94 16.19
CA LYS A 28 -2.60 -5.89 16.92
C LYS A 28 -2.04 -7.32 16.93
N ASN A 29 -1.27 -7.71 15.92
CA ASN A 29 -0.66 -9.03 15.80
C ASN A 29 0.85 -9.02 16.08
N ILE A 30 1.36 -8.00 16.79
CA ILE A 30 2.80 -7.84 17.03
C ILE A 30 3.38 -8.95 17.91
N ASN A 31 2.55 -9.52 18.79
CA ASN A 31 2.85 -10.69 19.64
C ASN A 31 2.46 -12.03 18.98
N ALA A 32 1.97 -12.01 17.74
CA ALA A 32 1.66 -13.23 17.01
C ALA A 32 2.88 -13.72 16.23
N ASP A 33 2.87 -15.01 15.92
CA ASP A 33 3.87 -15.70 15.10
C ASP A 33 4.37 -14.87 13.90
N ARG A 34 5.69 -14.86 13.64
CA ARG A 34 6.33 -14.06 12.56
C ARG A 34 5.56 -14.12 11.24
N LYS A 35 5.06 -15.29 10.87
CA LYS A 35 4.28 -15.52 9.65
C LYS A 35 2.99 -14.70 9.58
N LYS A 36 2.30 -14.48 10.71
CA LYS A 36 1.07 -13.66 10.80
C LYS A 36 1.39 -12.17 10.83
N LYS A 37 2.47 -11.79 11.53
CA LYS A 37 2.94 -10.40 11.65
C LYS A 37 3.25 -9.76 10.29
N PHE A 38 3.96 -10.48 9.41
CA PHE A 38 4.33 -9.98 8.08
C PHE A 38 3.32 -10.32 6.96
N LYS A 39 2.23 -11.03 7.25
CA LYS A 39 1.25 -11.45 6.24
C LYS A 39 0.63 -10.25 5.52
N VAL A 40 0.31 -9.20 6.28
CA VAL A 40 -0.31 -7.98 5.75
C VAL A 40 0.68 -7.17 4.92
N ALA A 41 1.92 -7.01 5.40
CA ALA A 41 2.98 -6.40 4.61
C ALA A 41 3.17 -7.13 3.26
N LYS A 42 3.27 -8.47 3.28
CA LYS A 42 3.38 -9.28 2.07
C LYS A 42 2.21 -9.06 1.11
N ASN A 43 0.98 -9.09 1.61
CA ASN A 43 -0.21 -8.92 0.78
C ASN A 43 -0.28 -7.51 0.17
N LEU A 44 0.02 -6.46 0.94
CA LEU A 44 0.07 -5.09 0.41
C LEU A 44 1.18 -4.92 -0.64
N LEU A 45 2.34 -5.55 -0.43
CA LEU A 45 3.42 -5.53 -1.41
C LEU A 45 2.99 -6.19 -2.72
N VAL A 46 2.37 -7.38 -2.64
CA VAL A 46 1.87 -8.09 -3.83
C VAL A 46 0.81 -7.25 -4.57
N VAL A 47 -0.12 -6.62 -3.84
CA VAL A 47 -1.11 -5.72 -4.44
C VAL A 47 -0.45 -4.51 -5.10
N GLY A 48 0.55 -3.90 -4.46
CA GLY A 48 1.34 -2.81 -5.03
C GLY A 48 2.06 -3.23 -6.33
N VAL A 49 2.67 -4.41 -6.35
CA VAL A 49 3.35 -4.96 -7.54
C VAL A 49 2.34 -5.24 -8.67
N ILE A 50 1.20 -5.84 -8.38
CA ILE A 50 0.15 -6.09 -9.38
C ILE A 50 -0.36 -4.76 -9.95
N LEU A 51 -0.57 -3.75 -9.11
CA LEU A 51 -0.94 -2.41 -9.55
C LEU A 51 0.14 -1.80 -10.45
N SER A 52 1.42 -1.90 -10.10
CA SER A 52 2.52 -1.39 -10.93
C SER A 52 2.66 -2.12 -12.27
N ILE A 53 2.51 -3.44 -12.29
CA ILE A 53 2.53 -4.22 -13.54
C ILE A 53 1.32 -3.84 -14.41
N GLY A 54 0.14 -3.75 -13.80
CA GLY A 54 -1.08 -3.27 -14.45
C GLY A 54 -0.86 -1.89 -15.06
N TYR A 55 -0.22 -0.98 -14.34
CA TYR A 55 0.16 0.35 -14.83
C TYR A 55 1.08 0.25 -16.05
N ILE A 56 2.16 -0.53 -16.02
CA ILE A 56 3.11 -0.64 -17.15
C ILE A 56 2.41 -1.17 -18.41
N ILE A 57 1.55 -2.19 -18.27
CA ILE A 57 0.82 -2.79 -19.39
C ILE A 57 -0.21 -1.82 -19.96
N PHE A 58 -0.92 -1.10 -19.10
CA PHE A 58 -2.01 -0.20 -19.48
C PHE A 58 -1.56 1.24 -19.78
N ALA A 59 -0.33 1.63 -19.44
CA ALA A 59 0.20 2.98 -19.65
C ALA A 59 0.10 3.42 -21.11
N LYS A 60 0.30 2.49 -22.07
CA LYS A 60 0.13 2.77 -23.50
C LYS A 60 -1.30 3.11 -23.90
N LYS A 61 -2.32 2.60 -23.20
CA LYS A 61 -3.74 2.90 -23.46
C LYS A 61 -4.27 4.10 -22.66
N LEU A 62 -3.64 4.41 -21.53
CA LEU A 62 -4.14 5.41 -20.57
C LEU A 62 -3.41 6.75 -20.60
N SER A 63 -2.41 6.93 -21.47
CA SER A 63 -1.72 8.21 -21.67
C SER A 63 -2.65 9.41 -21.94
N SER A 64 -3.89 9.18 -22.39
CA SER A 64 -4.86 10.26 -22.63
C SER A 64 -5.58 10.74 -21.36
N ASN A 65 -5.52 10.01 -20.24
CA ASN A 65 -6.18 10.35 -18.98
C ASN A 65 -5.16 10.44 -17.84
N ILE A 66 -4.49 11.59 -17.77
CA ILE A 66 -3.44 11.89 -16.78
C ILE A 66 -3.96 11.74 -15.34
N ASP A 67 -5.20 12.15 -15.04
CA ASP A 67 -5.80 12.01 -13.71
C ASP A 67 -5.89 10.56 -13.23
N PHE A 68 -6.15 9.64 -14.17
CA PHE A 68 -6.25 8.21 -13.89
C PHE A 68 -4.86 7.59 -13.67
N VAL A 69 -3.88 8.01 -14.48
CA VAL A 69 -2.48 7.63 -14.30
C VAL A 69 -1.96 8.06 -12.93
N ILE A 70 -2.21 9.31 -12.53
CA ILE A 70 -1.81 9.84 -11.22
C ILE A 70 -2.46 9.03 -10.10
N SER A 71 -3.77 8.77 -10.18
CA SER A 71 -4.50 7.99 -9.15
C SER A 71 -3.95 6.57 -9.00
N TRP A 72 -3.65 5.91 -10.12
CA TRP A 72 -3.10 4.56 -10.14
C TRP A 72 -1.69 4.51 -9.53
N LEU A 73 -0.86 5.50 -9.86
CA LEU A 73 0.50 5.62 -9.34
C LEU A 73 0.48 5.94 -7.83
N MET A 74 -0.46 6.78 -7.39
CA MET A 74 -0.71 7.06 -5.97
C MET A 74 -1.11 5.80 -5.20
N LEU A 75 -1.99 4.98 -5.77
CA LEU A 75 -2.41 3.68 -5.20
C LEU A 75 -1.24 2.69 -5.07
N ALA A 76 -0.45 2.53 -6.14
CA ALA A 76 0.70 1.63 -6.13
C ALA A 76 1.74 2.08 -5.08
N THR A 77 2.10 3.36 -5.10
CA THR A 77 3.08 3.94 -4.17
C THR A 77 2.57 3.87 -2.73
N GLY A 78 1.28 4.14 -2.52
CA GLY A 78 0.62 4.01 -1.22
C GLY A 78 0.67 2.59 -0.66
N CYS A 79 0.44 1.59 -1.50
CA CYS A 79 0.55 0.18 -1.11
C CYS A 79 1.99 -0.20 -0.73
N PHE A 80 2.99 0.26 -1.51
CA PHE A 80 4.39 0.05 -1.18
C PHE A 80 4.79 0.72 0.13
N PHE A 81 4.35 1.96 0.35
CA PHE A 81 4.64 2.71 1.57
C PHE A 81 4.02 2.04 2.80
N ALA A 82 2.75 1.65 2.71
CA ALA A 82 2.06 0.93 3.78
C ALA A 82 2.68 -0.45 4.08
N SER A 83 3.12 -1.17 3.04
CA SER A 83 3.89 -2.41 3.21
C SER A 83 5.23 -2.15 3.92
N GLY A 84 5.96 -1.11 3.50
CA GLY A 84 7.23 -0.73 4.11
C GLY A 84 7.08 -0.39 5.59
N LEU A 85 6.07 0.41 5.95
CA LEU A 85 5.75 0.73 7.34
C LEU A 85 5.39 -0.51 8.16
N ALA A 86 4.54 -1.39 7.64
CA ALA A 86 4.19 -2.64 8.32
C ALA A 86 5.41 -3.54 8.54
N PHE A 87 6.31 -3.61 7.55
CA PHE A 87 7.57 -4.35 7.68
C PHE A 87 8.50 -3.71 8.71
N PHE A 88 8.63 -2.39 8.70
CA PHE A 88 9.50 -1.63 9.60
C PHE A 88 9.05 -1.74 11.05
N ILE A 89 7.75 -1.58 11.33
CA ILE A 89 7.16 -1.79 12.65
C ILE A 89 7.41 -3.22 13.12
N GLY A 90 7.22 -4.19 12.22
CA GLY A 90 7.46 -5.58 12.54
C GLY A 90 8.91 -5.87 12.91
N TYR A 91 9.86 -5.35 12.12
CA TYR A 91 11.29 -5.51 12.31
C TYR A 91 11.79 -4.84 13.60
N TYR A 92 11.39 -3.59 13.87
CA TYR A 92 11.84 -2.85 15.05
C TYR A 92 11.39 -3.53 16.35
N ASN A 93 10.15 -4.01 16.40
CA ASN A 93 9.63 -4.74 17.56
C ASN A 93 10.32 -6.11 17.76
N GLU A 94 10.87 -6.71 16.72
CA GLU A 94 11.64 -7.95 16.86
C GLU A 94 13.02 -7.65 17.46
N ARG A 95 13.68 -6.60 16.97
CA ARG A 95 14.96 -6.12 17.53
C ARG A 95 14.86 -5.64 18.98
N GLU A 96 13.76 -5.00 19.37
CA GLU A 96 13.55 -4.52 20.73
C GLU A 96 13.33 -5.66 21.74
N ASN A 97 12.85 -6.83 21.28
CA ASN A 97 12.70 -8.03 22.12
C ASN A 97 13.95 -8.94 22.11
N GLU A 98 14.95 -8.67 21.27
CA GLU A 98 16.23 -9.39 21.26
C GLU A 98 17.30 -8.74 22.16
N ASN A 99 17.08 -7.51 22.64
CA ASN A 99 17.91 -6.81 23.63
C ASN A 99 17.33 -6.95 25.05
#